data_AF-A0A9P5NMC1-F1
#
_entry.id   AF-A0A9P5NMC1-F1
#
_cell.length_a   1.000
_cell.length_b   1.000
_cell.length_c   1.000
_cell.angle_alpha   90.00
_cell.angle_beta   90.00
_cell.angle_gamma   90.00
#
_symmetry.space_group_name_H-M   'P 1'
#
loop_
_entity.id
_entity.type
_entity.pdbx_description
1 polymer ?
#
loop_
_entity_poly.entity_id
_entity_poly.type
_entity_poly.pdbx_seq_one_letter_code
_entity_poly.pdbx_strand_id
1 'polypeptide(L)'
;SEPSQKLEKTSGYQFYRDVLGSPKYIVAPMVDQSELAWRRFSRRYGAQLIYTPMINAKVLEYPLPLLPSLNIYRRADVRRREQQKYRNSNFDLIHGEEGDPTTDRPLIVQFCANDPEQLLTSRKWLRTIAKLLI
;
A
#
# COMPACT_ATOMS: atom_id res chain seq x y z
N SER A 1 5.43 18.87 27.91
CA SER A 1 5.13 17.96 26.79
C SER A 1 3.65 17.66 26.83
N GLU A 2 2.88 18.12 25.84
CA GLU A 2 1.45 17.82 25.82
C GLU A 2 1.24 16.30 25.64
N PRO A 3 0.31 15.69 26.40
CA PRO A 3 0.00 14.29 26.24
C PRO A 3 -0.62 14.08 24.86
N SER A 4 0.07 13.31 24.02
CA SER A 4 -0.46 12.81 22.74
C SER A 4 -1.83 12.17 22.99
N GLN A 5 -2.91 12.84 22.61
CA GLN A 5 -4.26 12.30 22.73
C GLN A 5 -4.32 10.94 22.04
N LYS A 6 -4.55 9.88 22.81
CA LYS A 6 -4.75 8.54 22.27
C LYS A 6 -6.08 8.57 21.52
N LEU A 7 -6.03 8.55 20.19
CA LEU A 7 -7.22 8.33 19.37
C LEU A 7 -7.90 7.03 19.85
N GLU A 8 -9.12 7.13 20.37
CA GLU A 8 -9.89 5.94 20.73
C GLU A 8 -10.12 5.10 19.48
N LYS A 9 -9.79 3.80 19.58
CA LYS A 9 -10.05 2.86 18.50
C LYS A 9 -11.55 2.62 18.41
N THR A 10 -12.17 3.03 17.30
CA THR A 10 -13.56 2.71 17.01
C THR A 10 -13.77 1.19 16.94
N SER A 11 -14.94 0.72 17.34
CA SER A 11 -15.38 -0.66 17.07
C SER A 11 -15.34 -0.96 15.57
N GLY A 12 -15.14 -2.23 15.19
CA GLY A 12 -15.07 -2.62 13.78
C GLY A 12 -16.34 -2.27 12.99
N TYR A 13 -17.52 -2.49 13.58
CA TYR A 13 -18.78 -2.12 12.94
C TYR A 13 -18.97 -0.60 12.87
N GLN A 14 -18.54 0.12 13.92
CA GLN A 14 -18.59 1.58 13.93
C GLN A 14 -17.69 2.18 12.86
N PHE A 15 -16.48 1.64 12.67
CA PHE A 15 -15.58 2.04 11.58
C PHE A 15 -16.20 1.81 10.20
N TYR A 16 -16.77 0.63 9.96
CA TYR A 16 -17.45 0.31 8.71
C TYR A 16 -18.59 1.29 8.42
N ARG A 17 -19.41 1.61 9.44
CA ARG A 17 -20.56 2.48 9.29
C ARG A 17 -20.17 3.95 9.12
N ASP A 18 -19.36 4.47 10.03
CA ASP A 18 -19.12 5.91 10.19
C ASP A 18 -17.92 6.42 9.39
N VAL A 19 -16.87 5.60 9.22
CA VAL A 19 -15.64 6.00 8.51
C VAL A 19 -15.67 5.56 7.05
N LEU A 20 -16.06 4.31 6.77
CA LEU A 20 -16.15 3.82 5.38
C LEU A 20 -17.48 4.16 4.69
N GLY A 21 -18.51 4.56 5.44
CA GLY A 21 -19.81 4.94 4.89
C GLY A 21 -20.71 3.77 4.49
N SER A 22 -20.55 2.59 5.13
CA SER A 22 -21.34 1.37 4.85
C SER A 22 -21.36 0.94 3.37
N PRO A 23 -20.19 0.75 2.72
CA PRO A 23 -20.12 0.44 1.30
C PRO A 23 -20.73 -0.93 0.97
N LYS A 24 -21.55 -0.99 -0.08
CA LYS A 24 -22.16 -2.20 -0.64
C LYS A 24 -21.42 -2.71 -1.87
N TYR A 25 -20.83 -1.81 -2.65
CA TYR A 25 -20.08 -2.14 -3.87
C TYR A 25 -18.58 -2.02 -3.62
N ILE A 26 -17.92 -3.16 -3.45
CA ILE A 26 -16.52 -3.26 -3.04
C ILE A 26 -15.72 -3.95 -4.14
N VAL A 27 -14.66 -3.30 -4.62
CA VAL A 27 -13.70 -3.93 -5.54
C VAL A 27 -12.73 -4.78 -4.73
N ALA A 28 -12.68 -6.07 -5.02
CA ALA A 28 -11.78 -7.01 -4.36
C ALA A 28 -10.31 -6.73 -4.70
N PRO A 29 -9.37 -7.12 -3.83
CA PRO A 29 -7.95 -7.10 -4.16
C PRO A 29 -7.65 -8.18 -5.21
N MET A 30 -7.08 -7.78 -6.35
CA MET A 30 -6.74 -8.68 -7.45
C MET A 30 -5.35 -8.33 -7.97
N VAL A 31 -4.44 -9.31 -8.04
CA VAL A 31 -3.10 -9.11 -8.60
C VAL A 31 -3.24 -8.86 -10.11
N ASP A 32 -2.55 -7.83 -10.61
CA ASP A 32 -2.58 -7.37 -12.01
C ASP A 32 -3.97 -6.90 -12.52
N GLN A 33 -4.94 -6.70 -11.62
CA GLN A 33 -6.31 -6.28 -11.96
C GLN A 33 -6.93 -5.30 -10.96
N SER A 34 -6.15 -4.70 -10.06
CA SER A 34 -6.67 -3.69 -9.12
C SER A 34 -5.75 -2.48 -8.95
N GLU A 35 -4.96 -2.20 -9.98
CA GLU A 35 -4.08 -1.05 -10.14
C GLU A 35 -4.90 0.24 -10.19
N LEU A 36 -4.25 1.40 -9.99
CA LEU A 36 -4.93 2.69 -9.94
C LEU A 36 -5.88 2.93 -11.13
N ALA A 37 -5.45 2.62 -12.35
CA ALA A 37 -6.29 2.77 -13.54
C ALA A 37 -7.61 1.99 -13.42
N TRP A 38 -7.56 0.73 -12.96
CA TRP A 38 -8.77 -0.08 -12.76
C TRP A 38 -9.64 0.47 -11.65
N ARG A 39 -9.06 0.90 -10.52
CA ARG A 39 -9.82 1.46 -9.41
C ARG A 39 -10.55 2.75 -9.81
N ARG A 40 -9.88 3.63 -10.55
CA ARG A 40 -10.49 4.84 -11.13
C ARG A 40 -11.62 4.50 -12.10
N PHE A 41 -11.43 3.46 -12.91
CA PHE A 41 -12.47 2.96 -13.79
C PHE A 41 -13.67 2.46 -12.97
N SER A 42 -13.48 1.53 -12.03
CA SER A 42 -14.56 0.98 -11.20
C SER A 42 -15.33 2.06 -10.42
N ARG A 43 -14.65 3.12 -9.98
CA ARG A 43 -15.27 4.27 -9.32
C ARG A 43 -16.29 4.98 -10.21
N ARG A 44 -16.01 5.13 -11.51
CA ARG A 44 -16.97 5.70 -12.48
C ARG A 44 -18.23 4.85 -12.64
N TYR A 45 -18.17 3.56 -12.30
CA TYR A 45 -19.30 2.62 -12.33
C TYR A 45 -19.92 2.35 -10.95
N GLY A 46 -19.61 3.17 -9.94
CA GLY A 46 -20.28 3.13 -8.64
C GLY A 46 -19.61 2.29 -7.56
N ALA A 47 -18.34 1.87 -7.74
CA ALA A 47 -17.57 1.29 -6.65
C ALA A 47 -17.44 2.29 -5.48
N GLN A 48 -17.67 1.81 -4.26
CA GLN A 48 -17.70 2.62 -3.03
C GLN A 48 -16.47 2.39 -2.16
N LEU A 49 -15.90 1.20 -2.19
CA LEU A 49 -14.66 0.83 -1.52
C LEU A 49 -13.81 0.03 -2.50
N ILE A 50 -12.51 0.25 -2.45
CA ILE A 50 -11.57 -0.37 -3.39
C ILE A 50 -10.36 -0.88 -2.61
N TYR A 51 -9.73 -1.92 -3.14
CA TYR A 51 -8.51 -2.47 -2.60
C TYR A 51 -7.35 -2.27 -3.58
N THR A 52 -6.14 -2.17 -3.06
CA THR A 52 -4.92 -2.34 -3.86
C THR A 52 -4.77 -3.80 -4.30
N PRO A 53 -3.89 -4.09 -5.27
CA PRO A 53 -3.41 -5.45 -5.46
C PRO A 53 -2.79 -5.98 -4.17
N MET A 54 -2.78 -7.30 -4.02
CA MET A 54 -2.16 -7.95 -2.86
C MET A 54 -0.65 -7.68 -2.85
N ILE A 55 -0.18 -6.91 -1.88
CA ILE A 55 1.24 -6.54 -1.77
C ILE A 55 1.99 -7.59 -0.97
N ASN A 56 2.97 -8.25 -1.58
CA ASN A 56 3.86 -9.15 -0.85
C ASN A 56 4.82 -8.33 0.02
N ALA A 57 4.75 -8.51 1.35
CA ALA A 57 5.57 -7.75 2.30
C ALA A 57 7.08 -7.96 2.11
N LYS A 58 7.52 -9.12 1.61
CA LYS A 58 8.94 -9.42 1.33
C LYS A 58 9.53 -8.50 0.28
N VAL A 59 8.71 -8.07 -0.67
CA VAL A 59 9.11 -7.14 -1.72
C VAL A 59 9.45 -5.76 -1.14
N LEU A 60 8.88 -5.40 0.01
CA LEU A 60 9.05 -4.10 0.66
C LEU A 60 10.12 -4.09 1.76
N GLU A 61 10.76 -5.24 2.03
CA GLU A 61 11.79 -5.38 3.07
C GLU A 61 13.06 -4.56 2.75
N TYR A 62 13.33 -4.28 1.47
CA TYR A 62 14.52 -3.53 1.08
C TYR A 62 14.30 -2.02 1.20
N PRO A 63 15.14 -1.32 1.99
CA PRO A 63 15.08 0.13 2.09
C PRO A 63 15.30 0.76 0.71
N LEU A 64 14.63 1.89 0.48
CA LEU A 64 14.93 2.83 -0.60
C LEU A 64 16.45 3.04 -0.70
N PRO A 65 17.00 3.30 -1.90
CA PRO A 65 18.44 3.38 -2.10
C PRO A 65 18.99 4.63 -1.40
N LEU A 66 19.34 4.48 -0.12
CA LEU A 66 20.15 5.43 0.61
C LEU A 66 21.53 4.78 0.74
N LEU A 67 22.43 5.24 -0.14
CA LEU A 67 23.89 5.10 -0.13
C LEU A 67 24.48 3.93 -0.97
N PRO A 68 25.05 4.24 -2.17
CA PRO A 68 25.65 3.27 -3.09
C PRO A 68 27.04 2.71 -2.72
N SER A 69 27.61 3.04 -1.55
CA SER A 69 29.07 3.12 -1.43
C SER A 69 29.79 2.02 -0.63
N LEU A 70 29.20 0.84 -0.36
CA LEU A 70 29.92 -0.23 0.36
C LEU A 70 29.94 -1.58 -0.38
N ASN A 71 31.15 -2.06 -0.66
CA ASN A 71 31.50 -3.15 -1.60
C ASN A 71 31.12 -4.58 -1.13
N ILE A 72 30.19 -4.71 -0.17
CA ILE A 72 29.70 -6.00 0.37
C ILE A 72 28.50 -6.53 -0.46
N TYR A 73 28.05 -5.77 -1.46
CA TYR A 73 26.73 -5.89 -2.09
C TYR A 73 26.61 -6.84 -3.30
N ARG A 74 27.72 -7.36 -3.84
CA ARG A 74 27.75 -8.01 -5.17
C ARG A 74 26.89 -9.29 -5.29
N ARG A 75 26.58 -10.01 -4.19
CA ARG A 75 25.68 -11.19 -4.19
C ARG A 75 24.21 -10.87 -3.86
N ALA A 76 23.95 -9.79 -3.14
CA ALA A 76 22.60 -9.32 -2.87
C ALA A 76 21.97 -8.59 -4.08
N ASP A 77 22.78 -8.22 -5.07
CA ASP A 77 22.40 -7.41 -6.24
C ASP A 77 21.37 -8.08 -7.18
N VAL A 78 21.44 -9.39 -7.41
CA VAL A 78 20.54 -10.04 -8.39
C VAL A 78 19.10 -10.11 -7.85
N ARG A 79 18.93 -10.62 -6.62
CA ARG A 79 17.61 -10.68 -5.96
C ARG A 79 17.02 -9.29 -5.76
N ARG A 80 17.86 -8.29 -5.49
CA ARG A 80 17.40 -6.91 -5.32
C ARG A 80 16.93 -6.28 -6.64
N ARG A 81 17.60 -6.58 -7.77
CA ARG A 81 17.14 -6.11 -9.09
C ARG A 81 15.81 -6.73 -9.49
N GLU A 82 15.60 -8.01 -9.21
CA GLU A 82 14.33 -8.69 -9.49
C GLU A 82 13.20 -8.13 -8.63
N GLN A 83 13.44 -7.92 -7.34
CA GLN A 83 12.43 -7.32 -6.46
C GLN A 83 12.19 -5.84 -6.77
N GLN A 84 13.22 -5.07 -7.15
CA GLN A 84 13.04 -3.69 -7.61
C GLN A 84 12.24 -3.64 -8.92
N LYS A 85 12.47 -4.58 -9.83
CA LYS A 85 11.65 -4.72 -11.05
C LYS A 85 10.19 -5.02 -10.70
N TYR A 86 9.94 -5.96 -9.80
CA TYR A 86 8.59 -6.29 -9.33
C TYR A 86 7.91 -5.09 -8.64
N ARG A 87 8.66 -4.30 -7.86
CA ARG A 87 8.14 -3.06 -7.26
C ARG A 87 7.78 -2.04 -8.32
N ASN A 88 8.68 -1.78 -9.27
CA ASN A 88 8.45 -0.78 -10.30
C ASN A 88 7.35 -1.20 -11.28
N SER A 89 7.17 -2.50 -11.53
CA SER A 89 6.10 -2.99 -12.40
C SER A 89 4.72 -2.92 -11.73
N ASN A 90 4.66 -3.12 -10.41
CA ASN A 90 3.37 -3.31 -9.70
C ASN A 90 2.98 -2.11 -8.81
N PHE A 91 3.95 -1.27 -8.44
CA PHE A 91 3.78 -0.10 -7.58
C PHE A 91 4.70 1.03 -8.08
N ASP A 92 4.34 1.63 -9.22
CA ASP A 92 5.09 2.75 -9.77
C ASP A 92 4.79 4.06 -9.02
N LEU A 93 5.36 4.13 -7.82
CA LEU A 93 5.31 5.31 -6.96
C LEU A 93 6.21 6.44 -7.46
N ILE A 94 7.18 6.13 -8.34
CA ILE A 94 8.14 7.11 -8.84
C ILE A 94 7.44 8.04 -9.84
N HIS A 95 6.53 7.51 -10.65
CA HIS A 95 5.76 8.28 -11.63
C HIS A 95 4.37 8.71 -11.12
N GLY A 96 4.02 8.38 -9.87
CA GLY A 96 2.73 8.76 -9.28
C GLY A 96 1.54 7.98 -9.84
N GLU A 97 1.77 6.78 -10.36
CA GLU A 97 0.76 5.91 -10.95
C GLU A 97 0.00 5.08 -9.89
N GLU A 98 0.17 5.40 -8.60
CA GLU A 98 -0.43 4.67 -7.49
C GLU A 98 -0.87 5.69 -6.42
N GLY A 99 -2.19 5.75 -6.16
CA GLY A 99 -2.83 6.68 -5.23
C GLY A 99 -3.32 7.98 -5.88
N ASP A 100 -4.61 8.28 -5.72
CA ASP A 100 -5.20 9.59 -6.06
C ASP A 100 -6.17 10.04 -4.95
N PRO A 101 -5.89 11.15 -4.24
CA PRO A 101 -6.75 11.63 -3.17
C PRO A 101 -8.20 11.90 -3.60
N THR A 102 -8.43 12.18 -4.89
CA THR A 102 -9.73 12.62 -5.40
C THR A 102 -10.63 11.45 -5.82
N THR A 103 -10.06 10.44 -6.50
CA THR A 103 -10.85 9.34 -7.05
C THR A 103 -10.57 7.98 -6.40
N ASP A 104 -9.48 7.84 -5.66
CA ASP A 104 -9.02 6.57 -5.12
C ASP A 104 -9.38 6.41 -3.63
N ARG A 105 -10.43 7.09 -3.15
CA ARG A 105 -10.85 7.06 -1.74
C ARG A 105 -12.33 6.70 -1.58
N PRO A 106 -12.69 5.91 -0.53
CA PRO A 106 -11.81 5.21 0.42
C PRO A 106 -11.07 4.00 -0.20
N LEU A 107 -9.81 3.76 0.21
CA LEU A 107 -8.94 2.67 -0.26
C LEU A 107 -8.45 1.80 0.90
N ILE A 108 -8.37 0.49 0.69
CA ILE A 108 -7.75 -0.45 1.61
C ILE A 108 -6.52 -1.07 0.96
N VAL A 109 -5.39 -1.05 1.69
CA VAL A 109 -4.16 -1.72 1.26
C VAL A 109 -4.13 -3.14 1.82
N GLN A 110 -3.93 -4.12 0.96
CA GLN A 110 -3.81 -5.53 1.35
C GLN A 110 -2.36 -5.99 1.33
N PHE A 111 -1.88 -6.56 2.44
CA PHE A 111 -0.58 -7.24 2.50
C PHE A 111 -0.71 -8.76 2.55
N CYS A 112 0.26 -9.44 1.95
CA CYS A 112 0.56 -10.84 2.17
C CYS A 112 1.92 -10.96 2.85
N ALA A 113 1.94 -11.58 4.03
CA ALA A 113 3.14 -11.86 4.79
C ALA A 113 2.94 -13.13 5.62
N ASN A 114 4.01 -13.87 5.84
CA ASN A 114 4.03 -15.02 6.75
C ASN A 114 4.87 -14.78 8.01
N ASP A 115 5.38 -13.55 8.17
CA ASP A 115 6.26 -13.12 9.26
C ASP A 115 5.80 -11.75 9.77
N PRO A 116 5.51 -11.59 11.08
CA PRO A 116 5.07 -10.33 11.66
C PRO A 116 6.08 -9.19 11.50
N GLU A 117 7.38 -9.46 11.47
CA GLU A 117 8.41 -8.41 11.34
C GLU A 117 8.43 -7.81 9.93
N GLN A 118 8.22 -8.64 8.91
CA GLN A 118 8.06 -8.19 7.51
C GLN A 118 6.83 -7.29 7.36
N LEU A 119 5.72 -7.64 8.01
CA LEU A 119 4.50 -6.84 7.99
C LEU A 119 4.72 -5.48 8.70
N LEU A 120 5.41 -5.47 9.84
CA LEU A 120 5.75 -4.24 10.57
C LEU A 120 6.65 -3.32 9.75
N THR A 121 7.61 -3.90 9.01
CA THR A 121 8.51 -3.15 8.12
C THR A 121 7.75 -2.55 6.94
N SER A 122 6.83 -3.31 6.33
CA SER A 122 5.95 -2.83 5.27
C SER A 122 5.06 -1.67 5.72
N ARG A 123 4.55 -1.73 6.96
CA ARG A 123 3.78 -0.62 7.56
C ARG A 123 4.58 0.69 7.64
N LYS A 124 5.88 0.61 8.00
CA LYS A 124 6.75 1.80 8.07
C LYS A 124 6.92 2.42 6.69
N TRP A 125 7.09 1.60 5.67
CA TRP A 125 7.19 2.04 4.28
C TRP A 125 5.88 2.71 3.81
N LEU A 126 4.73 2.08 4.06
CA LEU A 126 3.43 2.68 3.79
C LEU A 126 3.30 4.04 4.42
N ARG A 127 3.69 4.22 5.69
CA ARG A 127 3.61 5.50 6.37
C ARG A 127 4.41 6.61 5.66
N THR A 128 5.53 6.25 5.03
CA THR A 128 6.36 7.18 4.26
C THR A 128 5.67 7.64 2.97
N ILE A 129 4.99 6.71 2.29
CA ILE A 129 4.29 6.98 1.03
C ILE A 129 2.80 7.25 1.21
N ALA A 130 2.30 7.20 2.44
CA ALA A 130 0.91 7.44 2.79
C ALA A 130 0.48 8.84 2.37
N LYS A 131 1.37 9.82 2.26
CA LYS A 131 1.01 11.13 1.70
C LYS A 131 0.67 11.08 0.20
N LEU A 132 1.11 10.05 -0.51
CA LEU A 132 0.82 9.78 -1.91
C LEU A 132 -0.35 8.79 -2.06
N LEU A 133 -0.44 7.81 -1.15
CA LEU A 133 -1.42 6.72 -1.21
C LEU A 133 -2.61 6.81 -0.26
N ILE A 134 -2.62 7.69 0.74
CA ILE A 134 -3.65 7.87 1.78
C ILE A 134 -4.08 9.34 1.85
#